data_AF-A0A8C9AUP3-F1
#
_entry.id   AF-A0A8C9AUP3-F1
#
_cell.length_a   1.000
_cell.length_b   1.000
_cell.length_c   1.000
_cell.angle_alpha   90.00
_cell.angle_beta   90.00
_cell.angle_gamma   90.00
#
_symmetry.space_group_name_H-M   'P 1'
#
loop_
_entity.id
_entity.type
_entity.pdbx_description
1 polymer ?
#
loop_
_entity_poly.entity_id
_entity_poly.type
_entity_poly.pdbx_seq_one_letter_code
_entity_poly.pdbx_strand_id
1 'polypeptide(L)'
;MAMWSLWALLLWEDIVPRPVVHVFIAVAGDALPLTTCQVFLSCWAPNISDVTYSWRQEGTMDLGMEAHSLFTDGQVLSVSLGPGEKDVAYSCIVSNPVSWDLATVTPWESCHREAAPGKASYKDVLLVVVPVSLLLTLAGLFSAWHWGRCSGKKKDLCADRVAPETENPLVDLP
;
A
#
# COMPACT_ATOMS: atom_id res chain seq x y z
N MET A 1 3.15 -29.53 -48.39
CA MET A 1 3.74 -29.53 -47.03
C MET A 1 3.66 -28.15 -46.37
N ALA A 2 4.07 -27.06 -47.04
CA ALA A 2 3.98 -25.70 -46.48
C ALA A 2 2.57 -25.27 -46.02
N MET A 3 1.51 -25.69 -46.72
CA MET A 3 0.13 -25.41 -46.35
C MET A 3 -0.24 -25.98 -44.97
N TRP A 4 0.11 -27.25 -44.68
CA TRP A 4 -0.16 -27.85 -43.36
C TRP A 4 0.64 -27.19 -42.23
N SER A 5 1.87 -26.76 -42.50
CA SER A 5 2.66 -26.01 -41.53
C SER A 5 2.05 -24.65 -41.21
N LEU A 6 1.51 -23.94 -42.21
CA LEU A 6 0.82 -22.66 -42.01
C LEU A 6 -0.49 -22.83 -41.21
N TRP A 7 -1.29 -23.85 -41.52
CA TRP A 7 -2.49 -24.15 -40.73
C TRP A 7 -2.18 -24.50 -39.27
N ALA A 8 -1.14 -25.28 -39.03
CA ALA A 8 -0.71 -25.61 -37.67
C ALA A 8 -0.23 -24.39 -36.88
N LEU A 9 0.41 -23.42 -37.54
CA LEU A 9 0.84 -22.16 -36.92
C LEU A 9 -0.35 -21.26 -36.56
N LEU A 10 -1.36 -21.15 -37.43
CA LEU A 10 -2.57 -20.37 -37.14
C LEU A 10 -3.35 -20.95 -35.95
N LEU A 11 -3.53 -22.27 -35.91
CA LEU A 11 -4.17 -22.96 -34.78
C LEU A 11 -3.42 -22.79 -33.45
N TRP A 12 -2.10 -22.59 -33.50
CA TRP A 12 -1.29 -22.32 -32.32
C TRP A 12 -1.50 -20.89 -31.79
N GLU A 13 -1.68 -19.90 -32.67
CA GLU A 13 -1.97 -18.51 -32.27
C GLU A 13 -3.33 -18.39 -31.58
N ASP A 14 -4.27 -19.28 -31.90
CA ASP A 14 -5.60 -19.38 -31.29
C ASP A 14 -5.62 -20.18 -29.96
N ILE A 15 -4.45 -20.52 -29.39
CA ILE A 15 -4.41 -21.19 -28.07
C ILE A 15 -4.64 -20.16 -26.96
N VAL A 16 -5.69 -20.37 -26.17
CA VAL A 16 -6.01 -19.56 -24.99
C VAL A 16 -4.91 -19.75 -23.95
N PRO A 17 -4.22 -18.69 -23.53
CA PRO A 17 -3.24 -18.77 -22.46
C PRO A 17 -3.93 -18.81 -21.08
N ARG A 18 -3.18 -19.27 -20.08
CA ARG A 18 -3.67 -19.32 -18.70
C ARG A 18 -4.16 -17.95 -18.24
N PRO A 19 -5.43 -17.82 -17.81
CA PRO A 19 -5.96 -16.54 -17.34
C PRO A 19 -5.37 -16.17 -15.98
N VAL A 20 -5.43 -14.88 -15.68
CA VAL A 20 -5.01 -14.29 -14.39
C VAL A 20 -6.24 -13.73 -13.71
N VAL A 21 -6.39 -14.03 -12.42
CA VAL A 21 -7.51 -13.53 -11.61
C VAL A 21 -6.99 -12.54 -10.57
N HIS A 22 -7.55 -11.34 -10.58
CA HIS A 22 -7.35 -10.30 -9.58
C HIS A 22 -8.53 -10.29 -8.60
N VAL A 23 -8.22 -10.22 -7.31
CA VAL A 23 -9.21 -10.20 -6.23
C VAL A 23 -9.25 -8.79 -5.64
N PHE A 24 -10.43 -8.17 -5.63
CA PHE A 24 -10.66 -6.86 -5.06
C PHE A 24 -11.70 -6.94 -3.94
N ILE A 25 -11.41 -6.37 -2.78
CA ILE A 25 -12.31 -6.35 -1.62
C ILE A 25 -13.08 -5.03 -1.61
N ALA A 26 -14.39 -5.09 -1.36
CA ALA A 26 -15.17 -3.89 -1.10
C ALA A 26 -14.86 -3.39 0.32
N VAL A 27 -14.37 -2.14 0.42
CA VAL A 27 -14.17 -1.50 1.72
C VAL A 27 -15.53 -1.04 2.24
N ALA A 28 -16.01 -1.65 3.33
CA ALA A 28 -17.11 -1.09 4.08
C ALA A 28 -16.65 0.22 4.74
N GLY A 29 -17.35 1.33 4.49
CA GLY A 29 -17.12 2.59 5.21
C GLY A 29 -17.43 2.46 6.71
N ASP A 30 -17.46 3.56 7.47
CA ASP A 30 -17.69 3.60 8.93
C ASP A 30 -19.06 3.02 9.42
N ALA A 31 -19.81 2.36 8.54
CA ALA A 31 -20.98 1.58 8.91
C ALA A 31 -20.56 0.22 9.52
N LEU A 32 -21.49 -0.39 10.27
CA LEU A 32 -21.32 -1.67 10.98
C LEU A 32 -20.46 -2.70 10.23
N PRO A 33 -19.63 -3.50 10.94
CA PRO A 33 -18.82 -4.54 10.32
C PRO A 33 -19.70 -5.44 9.47
N LEU A 34 -19.39 -5.48 8.17
CA LEU A 34 -20.07 -6.33 7.22
C LEU A 34 -19.89 -7.78 7.69
N THR A 35 -21.00 -8.47 7.97
CA THR A 35 -20.95 -9.88 8.40
C THR A 35 -20.48 -10.80 7.28
N THR A 36 -20.53 -10.30 6.04
CA THR A 36 -20.04 -10.93 4.83
C THR A 36 -18.97 -10.04 4.18
N CYS A 37 -17.99 -10.66 3.55
CA CYS A 37 -16.96 -9.99 2.77
C CYS A 37 -17.41 -9.90 1.32
N GLN A 38 -17.66 -8.68 0.82
CA GLN A 38 -17.98 -8.48 -0.59
C GLN A 38 -16.68 -8.41 -1.41
N VAL A 39 -16.58 -9.27 -2.42
CA VAL A 39 -15.39 -9.46 -3.25
C VAL A 39 -15.77 -9.35 -4.73
N PHE A 40 -14.91 -8.68 -5.49
CA PHE A 40 -14.96 -8.63 -6.95
C PHE A 40 -13.76 -9.39 -7.52
N LEU A 41 -14.04 -10.40 -8.33
CA LEU A 41 -13.04 -11.20 -9.03
C LEU A 41 -12.97 -10.72 -10.47
N SER A 42 -11.82 -10.26 -10.93
CA SER A 42 -11.59 -9.85 -12.31
C SER A 42 -10.65 -10.83 -12.98
N CYS A 43 -11.10 -11.44 -14.07
CA CYS A 43 -10.32 -12.39 -14.84
C CYS A 43 -9.77 -11.74 -16.11
N TRP A 44 -8.56 -12.06 -16.52
CA TRP A 44 -8.00 -11.55 -17.76
C TRP A 44 -7.14 -12.60 -18.45
N ALA A 45 -7.21 -12.64 -19.78
CA ALA A 45 -6.41 -13.54 -20.60
C ALA A 45 -5.39 -12.71 -21.40
N PRO A 46 -4.08 -12.97 -21.26
CA PRO A 46 -3.05 -12.24 -21.98
C PRO A 46 -3.13 -12.47 -23.48
N ASN A 47 -2.82 -11.44 -24.27
CA ASN A 47 -2.59 -11.55 -25.73
C ASN A 47 -3.75 -12.13 -26.57
N ILE A 48 -4.97 -12.18 -26.04
CA ILE A 48 -6.15 -12.66 -26.76
C ILE A 48 -7.38 -11.84 -26.37
N SER A 49 -8.23 -11.49 -27.33
CA SER A 49 -9.42 -10.64 -27.10
C SER A 49 -10.74 -11.27 -27.52
N ASP A 50 -10.71 -12.25 -28.43
CA ASP A 50 -11.91 -12.95 -28.91
C ASP A 50 -12.12 -14.24 -28.11
N VAL A 51 -12.44 -14.06 -26.82
CA VAL A 51 -12.65 -15.15 -25.86
C VAL A 51 -13.92 -14.93 -25.06
N THR A 52 -14.53 -16.04 -24.65
CA THR A 52 -15.66 -16.06 -23.74
C THR A 52 -15.17 -16.29 -22.32
N TYR A 53 -15.64 -15.45 -21.39
CA TYR A 53 -15.39 -15.60 -19.97
C TYR A 53 -16.59 -16.26 -19.30
N SER A 54 -16.31 -17.23 -18.44
CA SER A 54 -17.32 -17.82 -17.56
C SER A 54 -16.68 -18.15 -16.21
N TRP A 55 -17.51 -18.19 -15.18
CA TRP A 55 -17.06 -18.48 -13.83
C TRP A 55 -17.71 -19.75 -13.31
N ARG A 56 -16.94 -20.48 -12.52
CA ARG A 56 -17.38 -21.69 -11.84
C ARG A 56 -17.05 -21.58 -10.37
N GLN A 57 -18.03 -21.77 -9.51
CA GLN A 57 -17.77 -22.01 -8.09
C GLN A 57 -17.41 -23.48 -7.89
N GLU A 58 -16.26 -23.71 -7.25
CA GLU A 58 -15.81 -25.02 -6.80
C GLU A 58 -16.36 -25.21 -5.38
N GLY A 59 -17.26 -26.19 -5.22
CA GLY A 59 -17.94 -26.43 -3.95
C GLY A 59 -17.12 -27.27 -2.98
N THR A 60 -17.32 -27.07 -1.68
CA THR A 60 -16.87 -28.02 -0.66
C THR A 60 -17.72 -29.28 -0.76
N MET A 61 -17.08 -30.42 -1.01
CA MET A 61 -17.69 -31.75 -1.03
C MET A 61 -18.16 -32.14 0.38
N ASP A 62 -19.26 -31.58 0.86
CA ASP A 62 -19.97 -32.10 2.02
C ASP A 62 -21.40 -32.45 1.61
N LEU A 63 -21.69 -33.75 1.67
CA LEU A 63 -22.98 -34.39 1.42
C LEU A 63 -23.56 -34.30 -0.01
N GLY A 64 -22.93 -35.05 -0.92
CA GLY A 64 -23.64 -35.82 -1.97
C GLY A 64 -24.34 -35.07 -3.10
N MET A 65 -24.24 -33.74 -3.17
CA MET A 65 -24.76 -32.96 -4.29
C MET A 65 -23.74 -31.90 -4.68
N GLU A 66 -22.98 -32.21 -5.73
CA GLU A 66 -22.00 -31.33 -6.35
C GLU A 66 -22.74 -30.18 -7.08
N ALA A 67 -23.11 -29.15 -6.34
CA ALA A 67 -23.73 -27.95 -6.88
C ALA A 67 -22.65 -27.07 -7.51
N HIS A 68 -22.21 -27.44 -8.71
CA HIS A 68 -21.39 -26.56 -9.54
C HIS A 68 -22.24 -25.43 -10.09
N SER A 69 -22.19 -24.27 -9.43
CA SER A 69 -22.78 -23.04 -9.94
C SER A 69 -21.88 -22.47 -11.03
N LEU A 70 -22.38 -22.48 -12.26
CA LEU A 70 -21.78 -21.75 -13.38
C LEU A 70 -22.44 -20.39 -13.50
N PHE A 71 -21.61 -19.36 -13.52
CA PHE A 71 -22.03 -17.98 -13.70
C PHE A 71 -21.50 -17.50 -15.06
N THR A 72 -22.38 -16.93 -15.87
CA THR A 72 -22.01 -16.30 -17.15
C THR A 72 -21.73 -14.80 -16.97
N ASP A 73 -21.17 -14.43 -15.81
CA ASP A 73 -20.85 -13.05 -15.42
C ASP A 73 -19.50 -12.63 -15.98
N GLY A 74 -19.41 -12.54 -17.31
CA GLY A 74 -18.32 -11.90 -18.07
C GLY A 74 -16.93 -11.92 -17.45
N GLN A 75 -16.21 -10.81 -17.60
CA GLN A 75 -14.84 -10.68 -17.11
C GLN A 75 -14.77 -10.52 -15.57
N VAL A 76 -15.86 -10.07 -14.94
CA VAL A 76 -15.90 -9.69 -13.52
C VAL A 76 -17.07 -10.35 -12.81
N LEU A 77 -16.78 -11.08 -11.73
CA LEU A 77 -17.77 -11.72 -10.85
C LEU A 77 -17.80 -11.02 -9.48
N SER A 78 -19.01 -10.71 -8.98
CA SER A 78 -19.22 -10.16 -7.63
C SER A 78 -19.80 -11.22 -6.71
N VAL A 79 -19.15 -11.49 -5.58
CA VAL A 79 -19.59 -12.47 -4.59
C VAL A 79 -19.56 -11.90 -3.17
N SER A 80 -20.44 -12.39 -2.30
CA SER A 80 -20.50 -12.03 -0.89
C SER A 80 -20.18 -13.27 -0.07
N LEU A 81 -19.01 -13.32 0.55
CA LEU A 81 -18.51 -14.49 1.27
C LEU A 81 -18.80 -14.38 2.76
N GLY A 82 -19.41 -15.41 3.34
CA GLY A 82 -19.60 -15.53 4.78
C GLY A 82 -18.44 -16.24 5.49
N PRO A 83 -18.36 -16.18 6.83
CA PRO A 83 -17.31 -16.84 7.62
C PRO A 83 -17.28 -18.37 7.51
N GLY A 84 -18.33 -19.00 6.98
CA GLY A 84 -18.38 -20.44 6.69
C GLY A 84 -17.82 -20.82 5.31
N GLU A 85 -17.52 -19.85 4.44
CA GLU A 85 -17.14 -20.07 3.04
C GLU A 85 -15.63 -19.92 2.81
N LYS A 86 -14.83 -20.30 3.81
CA LYS A 86 -13.37 -20.09 3.80
C LYS A 86 -12.65 -20.89 2.72
N ASP A 87 -13.15 -22.09 2.45
CA ASP A 87 -12.55 -23.04 1.52
C ASP A 87 -13.20 -23.00 0.13
N VAL A 88 -14.12 -22.05 -0.10
CA VAL A 88 -14.79 -21.91 -1.40
C VAL A 88 -13.82 -21.30 -2.40
N ALA A 89 -13.61 -22.02 -3.50
CA ALA A 89 -12.78 -21.56 -4.59
C ALA A 89 -13.62 -21.18 -5.81
N TYR A 90 -13.13 -20.23 -6.59
CA TYR A 90 -13.75 -19.80 -7.84
C TYR A 90 -12.76 -19.98 -8.97
N SER A 91 -13.23 -20.59 -10.05
CA SER A 91 -12.45 -20.81 -11.27
C SER A 91 -13.00 -19.92 -12.38
N CYS A 92 -12.16 -19.03 -12.91
CA CYS A 92 -12.43 -18.36 -14.18
C CYS A 92 -12.04 -19.30 -15.31
N ILE A 93 -12.95 -19.52 -16.24
CA ILE A 93 -12.76 -20.30 -17.46
C ILE A 93 -12.78 -19.32 -18.63
N VAL A 94 -11.69 -19.33 -19.40
CA VAL A 94 -11.58 -18.56 -20.64
C VAL A 94 -11.52 -19.53 -21.80
N SER A 95 -12.40 -19.35 -22.78
CA SER A 95 -12.48 -20.24 -23.94
C SER A 95 -12.64 -19.50 -25.25
N ASN A 96 -12.13 -20.08 -26.32
CA ASN A 96 -12.45 -19.73 -27.69
C ASN A 96 -12.89 -21.02 -28.44
N PRO A 97 -13.25 -20.95 -29.73
CA PRO A 97 -13.69 -22.14 -30.48
C PRO A 97 -12.66 -23.26 -30.60
N VAL A 98 -11.38 -22.98 -30.31
CA VAL A 98 -10.24 -23.89 -30.54
C VAL A 98 -9.76 -24.51 -29.22
N SER A 99 -9.72 -23.74 -28.14
CA SER A 99 -9.09 -24.13 -26.87
C SER A 99 -9.71 -23.39 -25.67
N TRP A 100 -9.34 -23.84 -24.47
CA TRP A 100 -9.76 -23.23 -23.22
C TRP A 100 -8.70 -23.44 -22.14
N ASP A 101 -8.64 -22.52 -21.17
CA ASP A 101 -7.84 -22.66 -19.95
C ASP A 101 -8.58 -22.01 -18.78
N LEU A 102 -8.13 -22.27 -17.55
CA LEU A 102 -8.73 -21.74 -16.34
C LEU A 102 -7.71 -21.29 -15.30
N ALA A 103 -8.19 -20.49 -14.35
CA ALA A 103 -7.46 -20.12 -13.15
C ALA A 103 -8.39 -20.10 -11.95
N THR A 104 -7.94 -20.73 -10.87
CA THR A 104 -8.71 -20.92 -9.64
C THR A 104 -8.13 -20.08 -8.52
N VAL A 105 -9.00 -19.44 -7.73
CA VAL A 105 -8.62 -18.62 -6.58
C VAL A 105 -9.53 -18.90 -5.38
N THR A 106 -8.98 -18.77 -4.18
CA THR A 106 -9.71 -18.79 -2.90
C THR A 106 -9.78 -17.37 -2.32
N PRO A 107 -10.84 -16.61 -2.62
CA PRO A 107 -10.89 -15.18 -2.30
C PRO A 107 -10.94 -14.86 -0.80
N TRP A 108 -11.35 -15.81 0.05
CA TRP A 108 -11.49 -15.61 1.49
C TRP A 108 -10.21 -15.11 2.18
N GLU A 109 -9.04 -15.58 1.74
CA GLU A 109 -7.75 -15.16 2.30
C GLU A 109 -7.50 -13.65 2.14
N SER A 110 -8.03 -13.05 1.08
CA SER A 110 -7.92 -11.60 0.85
C SER A 110 -8.80 -10.81 1.83
N CYS A 111 -9.95 -11.36 2.25
CA CYS A 111 -10.80 -10.77 3.29
C CYS A 111 -10.10 -10.74 4.66
N HIS A 112 -9.32 -11.76 5.00
CA HIS A 112 -8.59 -11.81 6.28
C HIS A 112 -7.43 -10.80 6.31
N ARG A 113 -6.80 -10.52 5.16
CA ARG A 113 -5.60 -9.68 5.09
C ARG A 113 -5.90 -8.18 5.23
N GLU A 114 -7.06 -7.71 4.76
CA GLU A 114 -7.48 -6.30 4.91
C GLU A 114 -8.35 -6.04 6.15
N ALA A 115 -8.95 -7.09 6.73
CA ALA A 115 -9.69 -6.96 8.00
C ALA A 115 -8.78 -6.68 9.21
N ALA A 116 -7.45 -6.73 9.06
CA ALA A 116 -6.55 -6.06 9.99
C ALA A 116 -6.68 -4.55 9.73
N PRO A 117 -7.44 -3.81 10.56
CA PRO A 117 -7.52 -2.38 10.38
C PRO A 117 -6.08 -1.89 10.53
N GLY A 118 -5.65 -0.98 9.66
CA GLY A 118 -4.42 -0.23 9.83
C GLY A 118 -4.51 0.61 11.11
N LYS A 119 -4.50 -0.05 12.27
CA LYS A 119 -4.24 0.55 13.55
C LYS A 119 -2.75 0.75 13.50
N ALA A 120 -2.30 1.89 12.95
CA ALA A 120 -1.06 2.47 13.42
C ALA A 120 -1.21 2.49 14.94
N SER A 121 -0.58 1.52 15.60
CA SER A 121 -0.81 1.27 17.00
C SER A 121 -0.40 2.57 17.68
N TYR A 122 -1.24 3.10 18.58
CA TYR A 122 -0.85 4.27 19.37
C TYR A 122 0.53 4.06 20.01
N LYS A 123 0.92 2.80 20.26
CA LYS A 123 2.27 2.41 20.71
C LYS A 123 3.38 2.72 19.68
N ASP A 124 3.15 2.57 18.38
CA ASP A 124 4.13 2.89 17.33
C ASP A 124 4.27 4.40 17.14
N VAL A 125 3.17 5.14 17.20
CA VAL A 125 3.20 6.61 17.19
C VAL A 125 3.92 7.13 18.44
N LEU A 126 3.62 6.57 19.62
CA LEU A 126 4.29 6.91 20.87
C LEU A 126 5.79 6.57 20.83
N LEU A 127 6.16 5.45 20.21
CA LEU A 127 7.55 5.02 20.02
C LEU A 127 8.37 5.99 19.16
N VAL A 128 7.74 6.74 18.26
CA VAL A 128 8.43 7.76 17.45
C VAL A 128 8.39 9.12 18.14
N VAL A 129 7.24 9.53 18.68
CA VAL A 129 7.05 10.86 19.27
C VAL A 129 7.87 11.07 20.54
N VAL A 130 7.97 10.05 21.41
CA VAL A 130 8.70 10.15 22.68
C VAL A 130 10.20 10.39 22.47
N PRO A 131 10.95 9.58 21.69
CA PRO A 131 12.37 9.82 21.48
C PRO A 131 12.65 11.11 20.70
N VAL A 132 11.80 11.50 19.73
CA VAL A 132 11.96 12.77 19.02
C VAL A 132 11.80 13.96 19.96
N SER A 133 10.77 13.95 20.82
CA SER A 133 10.55 15.01 21.82
C SER A 133 11.68 15.08 22.86
N LEU A 134 12.18 13.92 23.30
CA LEU A 134 13.33 13.85 24.21
C LEU A 134 14.61 14.41 23.58
N LEU A 135 14.88 14.11 22.31
CA LEU A 135 16.03 14.67 21.59
C LEU A 135 15.94 16.19 21.44
N LEU A 136 14.75 16.72 21.13
CA LEU A 136 14.52 18.16 20.99
C LEU A 136 14.71 18.91 22.33
N THR A 137 14.23 18.34 23.43
CA THR A 137 14.41 18.93 24.77
C THR A 137 15.87 18.93 25.19
N LEU A 138 16.60 17.84 24.97
CA LEU A 138 18.04 17.76 25.25
C LEU A 138 18.84 18.75 24.40
N ALA A 139 18.55 18.85 23.10
CA ALA A 139 19.21 19.79 22.21
C ALA A 139 18.94 21.26 22.61
N GLY A 140 17.71 21.57 23.03
CA GLY A 140 17.34 22.90 23.54
C GLY A 140 18.10 23.26 24.82
N LEU A 141 18.17 22.33 25.79
CA LEU A 141 18.92 22.53 27.03
C LEU A 141 20.42 22.71 26.77
N PHE A 142 21.00 21.90 25.87
CA PHE A 142 22.40 22.04 25.47
C PHE A 142 22.65 23.40 24.83
N SER A 143 21.79 23.83 23.90
CA SER A 143 21.90 25.12 23.22
C SER A 143 21.80 26.29 24.21
N ALA A 144 20.87 26.24 25.16
CA ALA A 144 20.72 27.24 26.21
C ALA A 144 21.95 27.28 27.15
N TRP A 145 22.50 26.11 27.51
CA TRP A 145 23.72 26.02 28.30
C TRP A 145 24.91 26.62 27.56
N HIS A 146 25.11 26.28 26.29
CA HIS A 146 26.20 26.81 25.49
C HIS A 146 26.06 28.32 25.25
N TRP A 147 24.85 28.82 25.01
CA TRP A 147 24.60 30.24 24.85
C TRP A 147 24.81 31.01 26.17
N GLY A 148 24.31 30.48 27.29
CA GLY A 148 24.51 31.06 28.62
C GLY A 148 25.98 31.04 29.07
N ARG A 149 26.73 30.00 28.70
CA ARG A 149 28.15 29.85 29.03
C ARG A 149 29.06 30.68 28.11
N CYS A 150 28.69 30.89 26.86
CA CYS A 150 29.40 31.79 25.93
C CYS A 150 29.04 33.27 26.17
N SER A 151 27.82 33.59 26.60
CA SER A 151 27.43 34.97 26.96
C SER A 151 28.09 35.47 28.24
N GLY A 152 28.60 34.58 29.09
CA GLY A 152 29.39 34.94 30.28
C GLY A 152 30.77 35.53 29.98
N LYS A 153 31.17 35.61 28.70
CA LYS A 153 32.45 36.20 28.27
C LYS A 153 32.24 37.23 27.15
N LYS A 154 31.54 38.31 27.45
CA LYS A 154 31.73 39.58 26.74
C LYS A 154 31.69 40.74 27.74
N LYS A 155 32.89 41.19 28.12
CA LYS A 155 33.14 42.55 28.60
C LYS A 155 33.92 43.27 27.50
N ASP A 156 33.28 44.32 26.99
CA ASP A 156 33.78 45.60 26.49
C ASP A 156 35.19 45.69 25.91
N LEU A 157 35.27 46.11 24.64
CA LEU A 157 36.42 46.83 24.09
C LEU A 157 35.96 47.82 23.00
N CYS A 158 36.20 49.10 23.30
CA CYS A 158 36.36 50.26 22.42
C CYS A 158 35.14 50.84 21.70
N ALA A 159 34.44 51.72 22.42
CA ALA A 159 33.93 52.96 21.84
C ALA A 159 34.05 54.09 22.88
N ASP A 160 35.28 54.58 23.13
CA ASP A 160 35.49 55.99 23.47
C ASP A 160 36.97 56.40 23.38
N ARG A 161 37.31 57.20 22.37
CA ARG A 161 38.17 58.38 22.46
C ARG A 161 38.43 58.93 21.06
N VAL A 162 37.56 59.83 20.63
CA VAL A 162 37.94 60.93 19.74
C VAL A 162 38.15 62.15 20.65
N ALA A 163 39.36 62.72 20.60
CA ALA A 163 39.79 63.92 21.32
C ALA A 163 38.95 65.16 20.92
N PRO A 164 38.87 66.20 21.77
CA PRO A 164 39.89 67.27 21.85
C PRO A 164 40.13 67.68 23.33
N GLU A 165 40.99 68.58 23.80
CA GLU A 165 41.78 69.69 23.26
C GLU A 165 42.85 70.00 24.34
N THR A 166 44.07 70.34 23.91
CA THR A 166 44.95 71.46 24.34
C THR A 166 44.68 72.07 25.74
N GLU A 167 45.64 72.18 26.67
CA GLU A 167 46.66 73.27 26.76
C GLU A 167 47.79 72.98 27.79
N ASN A 168 48.95 73.62 27.57
CA ASN A 168 50.29 73.40 28.16
C ASN A 168 50.50 73.82 29.64
N PRO A 169 51.61 73.41 30.29
CA PRO A 169 51.91 73.69 31.70
C PRO A 169 52.57 75.05 31.94
N LEU A 170 52.24 75.63 33.10
CA LEU A 170 52.72 76.91 33.63
C LEU A 170 54.15 76.78 34.20
N VAL A 171 55.00 77.74 33.87
CA VAL A 171 56.42 77.88 34.27
C VAL A 171 56.57 78.43 35.70
N ASP A 172 57.69 78.03 36.33
CA ASP A 172 58.24 78.28 37.66
C ASP A 172 57.99 79.64 38.36
N LEU A 173 57.98 79.52 39.70
CA LEU A 173 58.05 80.57 40.73
C LEU A 173 59.53 80.92 41.05
N PRO A 174 59.74 81.95 41.88
CA PRO A 174 59.99 83.36 41.55
C PRO A 174 61.37 83.67 40.92
#